data_AF-A0A920ECP7-F1
#
_entry.id   AF-A0A920ECP7-F1
#
_cell.length_a   1.000
_cell.length_b   1.000
_cell.length_c   1.000
_cell.angle_alpha   90.00
_cell.angle_beta   90.00
_cell.angle_gamma   90.00
#
_symmetry.space_group_name_H-M   'P 1'
#
loop_
_entity.id
_entity.type
_entity.pdbx_description
1 polymer ?
#
loop_
_entity_poly.entity_id
_entity_poly.type
_entity_poly.pdbx_seq_one_letter_code
_entity_poly.pdbx_strand_id
1 'polypeptide(L)' 'MALDCEDVTDDRQGLEEEFMTIERIGMSDALTLVTSGEIVDAKTIIGLSLALQYLNGR' A
#
# COMPACT_ATOMS: atom_id res chain seq x y z
N MET A 1 10.42 -27.86 -4.58
CA MET A 1 11.36 -26.84 -4.08
C MET A 1 11.75 -25.97 -5.27
N ALA A 2 11.63 -24.64 -5.18
CA ALA A 2 12.12 -23.73 -6.21
C ALA A 2 13.59 -23.41 -5.88
N LEU A 3 14.53 -23.85 -6.73
CA LEU A 3 15.98 -23.69 -6.54
C LEU A 3 16.61 -22.83 -7.65
N ASP A 4 15.80 -22.31 -8.57
CA ASP A 4 16.23 -21.63 -9.78
C ASP A 4 16.03 -20.11 -9.64
N CYS A 5 16.65 -19.54 -8.62
CA CYS A 5 16.65 -18.10 -8.38
C CYS A 5 18.00 -17.52 -8.83
N GLU A 6 17.95 -16.37 -9.50
CA GLU A 6 19.13 -15.61 -9.90
C GLU A 6 19.18 -14.29 -9.12
N ASP A 7 20.39 -13.78 -8.86
CA ASP A 7 20.55 -12.48 -8.21
C ASP A 7 20.05 -11.37 -9.15
N VAL A 8 19.15 -10.54 -8.63
CA VAL A 8 18.63 -9.34 -9.30
C VAL A 8 19.00 -8.10 -8.49
N THR A 9 19.09 -6.94 -9.16
CA THR A 9 19.24 -5.65 -8.47
C THR A 9 18.09 -5.43 -7.48
N ASP A 10 18.37 -4.79 -6.33
CA ASP A 10 17.35 -4.39 -5.32
C ASP A 10 16.51 -3.22 -5.87
N ASP A 11 15.69 -3.54 -6.87
CA ASP A 11 14.63 -2.68 -7.39
C ASP A 11 13.30 -3.37 -7.11
N ARG A 12 12.53 -2.75 -6.21
CA ARG A 12 11.19 -3.24 -5.83
C ARG A 12 10.11 -2.61 -6.69
N GLN A 13 10.49 -1.74 -7.64
CA GLN A 13 9.60 -1.13 -8.60
C GLN A 13 9.86 -1.82 -9.95
N GLY A 14 8.84 -2.45 -10.50
CA GLY A 14 8.93 -3.20 -11.73
C GLY A 14 7.82 -2.84 -12.71
N LEU A 15 7.44 -3.83 -13.52
CA LEU A 15 6.43 -3.67 -14.55
C LEU A 15 5.05 -3.30 -13.97
N GLU A 16 4.74 -3.72 -12.75
CA GLU A 16 3.44 -3.45 -12.12
C GLU A 16 3.20 -1.94 -11.96
N GLU A 17 4.23 -1.19 -11.60
CA GLU A 17 4.20 0.25 -11.36
C GLU A 17 3.93 1.07 -12.62
N GLU A 18 4.30 0.57 -13.81
CA GLU A 18 3.97 1.23 -15.09
C GLU A 18 2.45 1.29 -15.35
N PHE A 19 1.69 0.38 -14.73
CA PHE A 19 0.23 0.33 -14.82
C PHE A 19 -0.47 0.99 -13.61
N MET A 20 0.28 1.54 -12.67
CA MET A 20 -0.27 2.24 -11.50
C MET A 20 -0.41 3.74 -11.75
N THR A 21 -1.36 4.35 -11.06
CA THR A 21 -1.50 5.80 -11.00
C THR A 21 -1.16 6.32 -9.60
N ILE A 22 -0.64 7.54 -9.54
CA ILE A 22 -0.39 8.23 -8.28
C ILE A 22 -1.61 9.09 -7.95
N GLU A 23 -2.35 8.68 -6.94
CA GLU A 23 -3.52 9.41 -6.45
C GLU A 23 -3.21 10.21 -5.18
N ARG A 24 -3.89 11.35 -5.01
CA ARG A 24 -3.84 12.16 -3.78
C ARG A 24 -5.24 12.27 -3.20
N ILE A 25 -5.44 11.67 -2.04
CA ILE A 25 -6.73 11.62 -1.36
C ILE A 25 -6.62 12.11 0.09
N GLY A 26 -7.71 12.64 0.63
CA GLY A 26 -7.79 12.99 2.04
C GLY A 26 -7.74 11.75 2.92
N MET A 27 -7.19 11.88 4.14
CA MET A 27 -7.07 10.74 5.06
C MET A 27 -8.44 10.16 5.47
N SER A 28 -9.47 11.01 5.60
CA SER A 28 -10.85 10.60 5.85
C SER A 28 -11.42 9.77 4.69
N ASP A 29 -11.11 10.15 3.46
CA ASP A 29 -11.63 9.50 2.26
C ASP A 29 -10.95 8.14 2.08
N ALA A 30 -9.64 8.07 2.32
CA ALA A 30 -8.89 6.80 2.36
C ALA A 30 -9.50 5.80 3.35
N LEU A 31 -9.90 6.25 4.54
CA LEU A 31 -10.57 5.39 5.53
C LEU A 31 -11.97 4.96 5.07
N THR A 32 -12.67 5.82 4.35
CA THR A 32 -13.96 5.47 3.74
C THR A 32 -13.78 4.34 2.73
N LEU A 33 -12.74 4.38 1.89
CA LEU A 33 -12.42 3.32 0.94
C LEU A 33 -12.07 1.97 1.61
N VAL A 34 -11.43 2.01 2.78
CA VAL A 34 -11.17 0.79 3.58
C VAL A 34 -12.48 0.20 4.09
N THR A 35 -13.33 1.03 4.69
CA THR A 35 -14.60 0.58 5.29
C THR A 35 -15.64 0.17 4.26
N SER A 36 -15.60 0.72 3.05
CA SER A 36 -16.44 0.29 1.93
C SER A 36 -15.95 -0.99 1.24
N GLY A 37 -14.72 -1.43 1.52
CA GLY A 37 -14.11 -2.60 0.89
C GLY A 37 -13.52 -2.35 -0.49
N GLU A 38 -13.31 -1.08 -0.88
CA GLU A 38 -12.56 -0.73 -2.11
C GLU A 38 -11.05 -0.91 -1.89
N ILE A 39 -10.56 -0.62 -0.68
CA ILE A 39 -9.22 -0.98 -0.23
C ILE A 39 -9.30 -2.23 0.64
N VAL A 40 -8.76 -3.34 0.14
CA VAL A 40 -8.73 -4.64 0.83
C VAL A 40 -7.32 -5.15 1.12
N ASP A 41 -6.29 -4.53 0.54
CA ASP A 41 -4.90 -4.91 0.78
C ASP A 41 -4.52 -4.68 2.25
N ALA A 42 -4.03 -5.74 2.90
CA ALA A 42 -3.77 -5.73 4.33
C ALA A 42 -2.65 -4.74 4.72
N LYS A 43 -1.59 -4.63 3.92
CA LYS A 43 -0.47 -3.71 4.23
C LYS A 43 -0.94 -2.26 4.15
N THR A 44 -1.76 -1.96 3.14
CA THR A 44 -2.37 -0.65 2.95
C THR A 44 -3.27 -0.28 4.14
N ILE A 45 -4.17 -1.18 4.56
CA ILE A 45 -5.06 -0.96 5.71
C ILE A 45 -4.26 -0.71 7.01
N ILE A 46 -3.25 -1.53 7.28
CA ILE A 46 -2.39 -1.39 8.46
C ILE A 46 -1.64 -0.05 8.42
N GLY A 47 -1.06 0.30 7.27
CA GLY A 47 -0.33 1.56 7.08
C GLY A 47 -1.21 2.78 7.33
N LEU A 48 -2.41 2.82 6.74
CA LEU A 48 -3.38 3.89 6.96
C LEU A 48 -3.80 3.98 8.43
N SER A 49 -4.03 2.84 9.08
CA SER A 49 -4.41 2.79 10.50
C SER A 49 -3.32 3.34 11.43
N LEU A 50 -2.05 3.04 11.13
CA LEU A 50 -0.90 3.56 11.88
C LEU A 50 -0.70 5.07 11.63
N ALA A 51 -0.81 5.51 10.38
CA ALA A 51 -0.71 6.92 10.03
C ALA A 51 -1.79 7.77 10.74
N LEU A 52 -3.02 7.25 10.83
CA LEU A 52 -4.10 7.93 11.53
C LEU A 52 -3.86 8.04 13.04
N GLN A 53 -3.32 6.98 13.67
CA GLN A 53 -2.94 7.03 15.09
C GLN A 53 -1.88 8.10 15.34
N TYR A 54 -0.85 8.14 14.49
CA TYR A 54 0.22 9.14 14.57
C TYR A 54 -0.33 10.57 14.46
N LEU A 55 -1.21 10.83 13.48
CA LEU A 55 -1.82 12.15 13.29
C LEU A 55 -2.72 12.56 14.47
N ASN A 56 -3.32 11.59 15.16
CA ASN A 56 -4.13 11.82 16.36
C ASN A 56 -3.28 11.96 17.64
N GLY A 57 -1.95 11.98 17.54
CA GLY A 57 -1.04 12.14 18.67
C GLY A 57 -0.95 10.91 19.58
N ARG A 58 -1.15 9.72 19.01
CA ARG A 58 -1.14 8.43 19.71
C ARG A 58 0.05 7.57 19.31
#